data_AF-A0A7L3YSC4-F1
#
_entry.id   AF-A0A7L3YSC4-F1
#
_cell.length_a   1.000
_cell.length_b   1.000
_cell.length_c   1.000
_cell.angle_alpha   90.00
_cell.angle_beta   90.00
_cell.angle_gamma   90.00
#
_symmetry.space_group_name_H-M   'P 1'
#
loop_
_entity.id
_entity.type
_entity.pdbx_description
1 polymer ?
#
loop_
_entity_poly.entity_id
_entity_poly.type
_entity_poly.pdbx_seq_one_letter_code
_entity_poly.pdbx_strand_id
1 'polypeptide(L)'
;DPNNYYHRRNEMTTTDNLDFKHHNYKEMRQVGEEAGNYQQCIFHVIFRLSELLKSSCNMLKFTLLPHVFSTGEPEFRYIAGAHGNEVLGRELILLLMQFMCQEYLAGNPRIVHLIEDTRIHLLPSVNPDGYDKAYKAGSELGGWSLGRWTQDGIDINNNFPDLNSLLWESEDQKKSKRKVPNHYIPIPDW
;
A
#
# COMPACT_ATOMS: atom_id res chain seq x y z
N ASP A 1 -32.22 9.66 9.59
CA ASP A 1 -32.81 10.51 10.63
C ASP A 1 -32.05 11.84 10.65
N PRO A 2 -32.67 12.96 10.28
CA PRO A 2 -32.02 14.27 10.23
C PRO A 2 -31.61 14.83 11.61
N ASN A 3 -31.94 14.15 12.72
CA ASN A 3 -31.62 14.60 14.09
C ASN A 3 -30.50 13.84 14.79
N ASN A 4 -29.71 13.03 14.09
CA ASN A 4 -28.64 12.27 14.74
C ASN A 4 -27.41 13.17 15.02
N TYR A 5 -27.36 13.72 16.24
CA TYR A 5 -26.34 14.66 16.76
C TYR A 5 -24.89 14.15 16.57
N TYR A 6 -24.67 12.84 16.48
CA TYR A 6 -23.35 12.24 16.34
C TYR A 6 -22.74 12.37 14.93
N HIS A 7 -23.52 12.66 13.89
CA HIS A 7 -22.95 12.84 12.54
C HIS A 7 -22.17 14.16 12.38
N ARG A 8 -22.48 15.20 13.17
CA ARG A 8 -21.96 16.55 12.93
C ARG A 8 -20.57 16.86 13.50
N ARG A 9 -19.99 15.98 14.34
CA ARG A 9 -18.70 16.25 15.01
C ARG A 9 -17.47 15.61 14.34
N ASN A 10 -17.66 14.68 13.42
CA ASN A 10 -16.55 13.97 12.77
C ASN A 10 -16.33 14.37 11.31
N GLU A 11 -17.19 15.24 10.75
CA GLU A 11 -16.91 15.87 9.46
C GLU A 11 -15.95 17.04 9.71
N MET A 12 -14.66 16.75 9.85
CA MET A 12 -13.64 17.73 9.49
C MET A 12 -13.76 17.93 7.99
N THR A 13 -14.35 19.04 7.55
CA THR A 13 -14.16 19.52 6.19
C THR A 13 -12.69 19.90 6.07
N THR A 14 -11.88 19.00 5.52
CA THR A 14 -10.48 19.30 5.21
C THR A 14 -10.46 20.49 4.26
N THR A 15 -9.61 21.48 4.51
CA THR A 15 -9.34 22.56 3.54
C THR A 15 -8.60 22.04 2.31
N ASP A 16 -8.08 20.83 2.41
CA ASP A 16 -7.25 20.18 1.41
C ASP A 16 -8.14 19.68 0.28
N ASN A 17 -7.82 20.07 -0.96
CA ASN A 17 -8.53 19.65 -2.16
C ASN A 17 -8.07 18.23 -2.55
N LEU A 18 -8.42 17.24 -1.72
CA LEU A 18 -8.09 15.82 -1.91
C LEU A 18 -9.32 15.05 -2.39
N ASP A 19 -9.11 14.05 -3.25
CA ASP A 19 -10.20 13.23 -3.81
C ASP A 19 -10.66 12.14 -2.82
N PHE A 20 -11.61 12.48 -1.94
CA PHE A 20 -12.21 11.54 -0.98
C PHE A 20 -13.31 10.70 -1.61
N LYS A 21 -12.94 9.56 -2.17
CA LYS A 21 -13.87 8.52 -2.65
C LYS A 21 -13.19 7.16 -2.70
N HIS A 22 -13.96 6.12 -3.00
CA HIS A 22 -13.40 4.83 -3.41
C HIS A 22 -13.06 4.87 -4.89
N HIS A 23 -11.79 4.62 -5.22
CA HIS A 23 -11.32 4.65 -6.60
C HIS A 23 -11.34 3.25 -7.19
N ASN A 24 -12.07 3.03 -8.28
CA ASN A 24 -11.93 1.79 -9.04
C ASN A 24 -10.51 1.67 -9.65
N TYR A 25 -10.17 0.53 -10.25
CA TYR A 25 -8.82 0.35 -10.83
C TYR A 25 -8.43 1.43 -11.85
N LYS A 26 -9.36 1.81 -12.74
CA LYS A 26 -9.12 2.84 -13.77
C LYS A 26 -8.88 4.21 -13.14
N GLU A 27 -9.73 4.60 -12.20
CA GLU A 27 -9.60 5.88 -11.48
C GLU A 27 -8.29 5.93 -10.68
N MET A 28 -7.92 4.85 -10.00
CA MET A 28 -6.64 4.78 -9.27
C MET A 28 -5.43 5.00 -10.21
N ARG A 29 -5.47 4.43 -11.42
CA ARG A 29 -4.43 4.70 -12.43
C ARG A 29 -4.42 6.16 -12.86
N GLN A 30 -5.60 6.74 -13.06
CA GLN A 30 -5.73 8.15 -13.42
C GLN A 30 -5.18 9.08 -12.35
N VAL A 31 -5.47 8.86 -11.06
CA VAL A 31 -4.88 9.64 -9.94
C VAL A 31 -3.35 9.55 -9.99
N GLY A 32 -2.82 8.37 -10.32
CA GLY A 32 -1.41 8.14 -10.56
C GLY A 32 -0.83 8.95 -11.71
N GLU A 33 -1.47 8.89 -12.87
CA GLU A 33 -1.07 9.63 -14.08
C GLU A 33 -1.13 11.14 -13.86
N GLU A 34 -2.17 11.63 -13.19
CA GLU A 34 -2.31 13.03 -12.80
C GLU A 34 -1.20 13.47 -11.86
N ALA A 35 -0.89 12.66 -10.83
CA ALA A 35 0.23 12.92 -9.91
C ALA A 35 1.59 12.96 -10.64
N GLY A 36 1.79 12.11 -11.65
CA GLY A 36 3.01 12.10 -12.47
C GLY A 36 3.09 13.23 -13.52
N ASN A 37 1.96 13.79 -13.94
CA ASN A 37 1.90 14.93 -14.87
C ASN A 37 2.19 16.27 -14.20
N TYR A 38 2.14 16.35 -12.87
CA TYR A 38 2.78 17.45 -12.15
C TYR A 38 4.29 17.30 -12.31
N GLN A 39 4.84 17.83 -13.39
CA GLN A 39 6.27 17.83 -13.71
C GLN A 39 7.15 18.49 -12.62
N GLN A 40 6.51 19.14 -11.64
CA GLN A 40 7.09 19.74 -10.43
C GLN A 40 6.95 18.86 -9.17
N CYS A 41 6.05 17.88 -9.15
CA CYS A 41 6.01 16.86 -8.10
C CYS A 41 6.94 15.70 -8.49
N ILE A 42 7.79 15.27 -7.56
CA ILE A 42 8.84 14.26 -7.83
C ILE A 42 8.31 12.81 -7.87
N PHE A 43 7.11 12.60 -8.41
CA PHE A 43 6.54 11.26 -8.56
C PHE A 43 7.00 10.65 -9.88
N HIS A 44 7.84 9.63 -9.80
CA HIS A 44 8.00 8.69 -10.89
C HIS A 44 6.98 7.57 -10.70
N VAL A 45 5.94 7.58 -11.51
CA VAL A 45 4.97 6.49 -11.58
C VAL A 45 5.64 5.32 -12.30
N ILE A 46 6.02 4.28 -11.56
CA ILE A 46 6.59 3.06 -12.14
C ILE A 46 5.48 2.04 -12.28
N PHE A 47 4.95 1.92 -13.50
CA PHE A 47 4.02 0.86 -13.88
C PHE A 47 4.75 -0.42 -14.32
N ARG A 48 4.48 -1.53 -13.63
CA ARG A 48 4.50 -2.96 -14.03
C ARG A 48 5.27 -3.85 -13.05
N LEU A 49 4.52 -4.48 -12.16
CA LEU A 49 4.93 -5.75 -11.54
C LEU A 49 4.32 -6.97 -12.27
N SER A 50 3.74 -6.75 -13.46
CA SER A 50 3.09 -7.79 -14.27
C SER A 50 4.07 -8.68 -15.05
N GLU A 51 5.30 -8.22 -15.33
CA GLU A 51 6.27 -8.99 -16.11
C GLU A 51 7.04 -10.03 -15.29
N LEU A 52 7.09 -9.88 -13.96
CA LEU A 52 7.86 -10.78 -13.09
C LEU A 52 7.09 -12.04 -12.65
N LEU A 53 5.76 -12.05 -12.72
CA LEU A 53 4.94 -13.08 -12.07
C LEU A 53 4.11 -13.95 -13.02
N LYS A 54 4.12 -13.70 -14.36
CA LYS A 54 3.25 -14.41 -15.34
C LYS A 54 1.79 -14.53 -14.89
N SER A 55 1.34 -13.62 -14.03
CA SER A 55 0.00 -13.57 -13.46
C SER A 55 -0.60 -12.20 -13.77
N SER A 56 -1.92 -12.16 -13.94
CA SER A 56 -2.71 -10.96 -14.29
C SER A 56 -2.73 -9.87 -13.21
N CYS A 57 -1.86 -9.94 -12.19
CA CYS A 57 -1.79 -8.98 -11.10
C CYS A 57 -1.20 -7.64 -11.59
N ASN A 58 -2.08 -6.76 -12.05
CA ASN A 58 -1.73 -5.40 -12.45
C ASN A 58 -1.53 -4.48 -11.23
N MET A 59 -0.50 -4.75 -10.42
CA MET A 59 -0.16 -3.93 -9.25
C MET A 59 0.31 -2.53 -9.69
N LEU A 60 -0.12 -1.51 -8.93
CA LEU A 60 0.26 -0.11 -9.18
C LEU A 60 1.20 0.40 -8.08
N LYS A 61 2.42 0.79 -8.44
CA LYS A 61 3.42 1.35 -7.54
C LYS A 61 3.73 2.80 -7.94
N PHE A 62 3.66 3.70 -6.97
CA PHE A 62 4.16 5.06 -7.08
C PHE A 62 5.50 5.15 -6.36
N THR A 63 6.45 5.89 -6.93
CA THR A 63 7.72 6.16 -6.27
C THR A 63 7.98 7.66 -6.27
N LEU A 64 8.22 8.21 -5.09
CA LEU A 64 8.78 9.54 -4.92
C LEU A 64 10.30 9.39 -4.86
N LEU A 65 11.00 10.13 -5.71
CA LEU A 65 12.45 10.17 -5.76
C LEU A 65 12.91 11.58 -5.39
N PRO A 66 14.09 11.76 -4.78
CA PRO A 66 14.75 13.07 -4.81
C PRO A 66 15.18 13.40 -6.24
N HIS A 67 15.32 14.70 -6.55
CA HIS A 67 15.83 15.14 -7.86
C HIS A 67 17.26 14.65 -8.14
N VAL A 68 18.03 14.32 -7.08
CA VAL A 68 19.40 13.83 -7.16
C VAL A 68 19.50 12.58 -6.28
N PHE A 69 19.99 11.47 -6.85
CA PHE A 69 20.27 10.26 -6.10
C PHE A 69 21.52 10.44 -5.23
N SER A 70 21.41 10.21 -3.92
CA SER A 70 22.56 10.16 -3.01
C SER A 70 22.79 8.76 -2.44
N THR A 71 24.06 8.36 -2.38
CA THR A 71 24.44 7.12 -1.69
C THR A 71 24.19 7.28 -0.19
N GLY A 72 23.40 6.37 0.39
CA GLY A 72 23.05 6.40 1.81
C GLY A 72 21.63 6.90 2.10
N GLU A 73 20.87 7.29 1.08
CA GLU A 73 19.44 7.61 1.24
C GLU A 73 18.64 6.36 1.66
N PRO A 74 17.83 6.44 2.74
CA PRO A 74 16.94 5.36 3.12
C PRO A 74 15.82 5.16 2.09
N GLU A 75 15.48 3.89 1.83
CA GLU A 75 14.28 3.51 1.08
C GLU A 75 13.16 3.11 2.04
N PHE A 76 11.98 3.68 1.82
CA PHE A 76 10.78 3.41 2.60
C PHE A 76 9.65 2.91 1.69
N ARG A 77 8.75 2.06 2.22
CA ARG A 77 7.57 1.61 1.48
C ARG A 77 6.32 1.50 2.35
N TYR A 78 5.18 1.92 1.78
CA TYR A 78 3.85 1.54 2.24
C TYR A 78 3.17 0.63 1.22
N ILE A 79 2.50 -0.39 1.74
CA ILE A 79 1.78 -1.40 0.96
C ILE A 79 0.38 -1.55 1.55
N ALA A 80 -0.64 -1.52 0.70
CA ALA A 80 -2.02 -1.80 1.07
C ALA A 80 -2.72 -2.69 0.03
N GLY A 81 -3.95 -3.10 0.37
CA GLY A 81 -4.80 -3.87 -0.51
C GLY A 81 -4.25 -5.27 -0.81
N ALA A 82 -3.56 -5.91 0.15
CA ALA A 82 -3.21 -7.34 0.04
C ALA A 82 -4.48 -8.20 0.05
N HIS A 83 -5.42 -7.88 0.93
CA HIS A 83 -6.81 -8.28 0.79
C HIS A 83 -7.55 -7.20 0.02
N GLY A 84 -8.18 -7.56 -1.09
CA GLY A 84 -8.83 -6.58 -1.96
C GLY A 84 -10.02 -5.88 -1.31
N ASN A 85 -10.71 -6.52 -0.37
CA ASN A 85 -11.85 -5.96 0.35
C ASN A 85 -11.48 -5.12 1.59
N GLU A 86 -10.21 -5.06 1.98
CA GLU A 86 -9.72 -4.21 3.07
C GLU A 86 -9.30 -2.83 2.54
N VAL A 87 -10.31 -2.04 2.12
CA VAL A 87 -10.15 -0.89 1.22
C VAL A 87 -9.50 0.34 1.86
N LEU A 88 -9.64 0.54 3.18
CA LEU A 88 -9.22 1.79 3.83
C LEU A 88 -7.74 2.14 3.57
N GLY A 89 -6.85 1.16 3.67
CA GLY A 89 -5.41 1.38 3.44
C GLY A 89 -5.10 1.81 2.01
N ARG A 90 -5.85 1.31 1.02
CA ARG A 90 -5.70 1.69 -0.39
C ARG A 90 -5.97 3.17 -0.58
N GLU A 91 -7.10 3.66 -0.07
CA GLU A 91 -7.50 5.07 -0.23
C GLU A 91 -6.59 6.00 0.59
N LEU A 92 -6.17 5.60 1.79
CA LEU A 92 -5.21 6.37 2.58
C LEU A 92 -3.87 6.56 1.86
N ILE A 93 -3.39 5.54 1.12
CA ILE A 93 -2.16 5.69 0.32
C ILE A 93 -2.37 6.66 -0.85
N LEU A 94 -3.53 6.65 -1.51
CA LEU A 94 -3.85 7.60 -2.59
C LEU A 94 -3.99 9.04 -2.07
N LEU A 95 -4.61 9.22 -0.90
CA LEU A 95 -4.71 10.51 -0.23
C LEU A 95 -3.33 11.00 0.23
N LEU A 96 -2.50 10.13 0.79
CA LEU A 96 -1.13 10.44 1.17
C LEU A 96 -0.31 10.91 -0.03
N MET A 97 -0.47 10.24 -1.18
CA MET A 97 0.18 10.63 -2.42
C MET A 97 -0.20 12.05 -2.85
N GLN A 98 -1.49 12.36 -2.89
CA GLN A 98 -2.00 13.69 -3.23
C GLN A 98 -1.51 14.75 -2.24
N PHE A 99 -1.61 14.47 -0.93
CA PHE A 99 -1.14 15.34 0.14
C PHE A 99 0.36 15.65 0.01
N MET A 100 1.20 14.64 -0.19
CA MET A 100 2.64 14.83 -0.34
C MET A 100 2.99 15.68 -1.58
N CYS A 101 2.27 15.53 -2.69
CA CYS A 101 2.46 16.38 -3.88
C CYS A 101 2.05 17.84 -3.59
N GLN A 102 0.86 18.07 -3.04
CA GLN A 102 0.36 19.41 -2.75
C GLN A 102 1.26 20.15 -1.76
N GLU A 103 1.64 19.51 -0.66
CA GLU A 103 2.50 20.12 0.36
C GLU A 103 3.94 20.34 -0.10
N TYR A 104 4.46 19.47 -0.97
CA TYR A 104 5.77 19.67 -1.60
C TYR A 104 5.77 20.92 -2.48
N LEU A 105 4.75 21.08 -3.33
CA LEU A 105 4.59 22.28 -4.17
C LEU A 105 4.35 23.55 -3.36
N ALA A 106 3.65 23.44 -2.23
CA ALA A 106 3.45 24.55 -1.30
C ALA A 106 4.73 24.93 -0.52
N GLY A 107 5.81 24.16 -0.64
CA GLY A 107 7.06 24.40 0.05
C GLY A 107 7.01 24.10 1.55
N ASN A 108 6.16 23.16 1.98
CA ASN A 108 6.11 22.74 3.37
C ASN A 108 7.46 22.12 3.78
N PRO A 109 8.20 22.73 4.74
CA PRO A 109 9.58 22.34 5.03
C PRO A 109 9.69 20.89 5.53
N ARG A 110 8.65 20.38 6.20
CA ARG A 110 8.62 18.99 6.68
C ARG A 110 8.50 18.01 5.51
N ILE A 111 7.64 18.31 4.54
CA ILE A 111 7.39 17.42 3.40
C ILE A 111 8.53 17.49 2.40
N VAL A 112 9.10 18.68 2.16
CA VAL A 112 10.31 18.85 1.35
C VAL A 112 11.45 18.01 1.92
N HIS A 113 11.78 18.18 3.20
CA HIS A 113 12.84 17.40 3.84
C HIS A 113 12.57 15.88 3.78
N LEU A 114 11.33 15.45 4.02
CA LEU A 114 10.97 14.03 3.94
C LEU A 114 11.17 13.44 2.54
N ILE A 115 10.86 14.18 1.48
CA ILE A 115 10.97 13.71 0.09
C ILE A 115 12.40 13.81 -0.42
N GLU A 116 13.14 14.85 -0.03
CA GLU A 116 14.54 15.04 -0.45
C GLU A 116 15.49 14.03 0.22
N ASP A 117 15.22 13.62 1.46
CA ASP A 117 16.11 12.73 2.22
C ASP A 117 15.63 11.26 2.26
N THR A 118 14.49 10.92 1.65
CA THR A 118 13.96 9.55 1.67
C THR A 118 13.36 9.15 0.33
N ARG A 119 13.72 7.97 -0.16
CA ARG A 119 13.07 7.36 -1.31
C ARG A 119 11.81 6.62 -0.89
N ILE A 120 10.63 7.13 -1.26
CA ILE A 120 9.35 6.62 -0.78
C ILE A 120 8.63 5.85 -1.88
N HIS A 121 8.23 4.61 -1.58
CA HIS A 121 7.44 3.76 -2.45
C HIS A 121 6.03 3.55 -1.89
N LEU A 122 5.00 3.92 -2.66
CA LEU A 122 3.60 3.78 -2.29
C LEU A 122 2.93 2.75 -3.19
N LEU A 123 2.38 1.69 -2.59
CA LEU A 123 1.72 0.58 -3.29
C LEU A 123 0.28 0.45 -2.76
N PRO A 124 -0.69 1.21 -3.32
CA PRO A 124 -2.07 1.24 -2.81
C PRO A 124 -2.82 -0.07 -2.96
N SER A 125 -2.44 -0.94 -3.92
CA SER A 125 -3.20 -2.16 -4.20
C SER A 125 -2.31 -3.30 -4.69
N VAL A 126 -2.11 -4.30 -3.84
CA VAL A 126 -1.45 -5.56 -4.20
C VAL A 126 -2.41 -6.53 -4.90
N ASN A 127 -3.68 -6.56 -4.48
CA ASN A 127 -4.74 -7.40 -5.02
C ASN A 127 -5.83 -6.56 -5.70
N PRO A 128 -5.55 -5.94 -6.87
CA PRO A 128 -6.54 -5.13 -7.58
C PRO A 128 -7.75 -5.95 -8.06
N ASP A 129 -7.56 -7.22 -8.39
CA ASP A 129 -8.63 -8.11 -8.88
C ASP A 129 -9.64 -8.42 -7.78
N GLY A 130 -9.16 -8.68 -6.55
CA GLY A 130 -10.01 -8.86 -5.38
C GLY A 130 -10.80 -7.58 -5.04
N TYR A 131 -10.14 -6.42 -5.13
CA TYR A 131 -10.79 -5.14 -4.91
C TYR A 131 -11.89 -4.87 -5.94
N ASP A 132 -11.64 -5.09 -7.23
CA ASP A 132 -12.65 -4.88 -8.27
C ASP A 132 -13.92 -5.73 -8.05
N LYS A 133 -13.77 -6.95 -7.52
CA LYS A 133 -14.91 -7.80 -7.12
C LYS A 133 -15.68 -7.18 -5.95
N ALA A 134 -14.99 -6.76 -4.90
CA ALA A 134 -15.60 -6.15 -3.73
C ALA A 134 -16.28 -4.80 -4.07
N TYR A 135 -15.61 -3.97 -4.87
CA TYR A 135 -16.09 -2.67 -5.32
C TYR A 135 -17.40 -2.79 -6.12
N LYS A 136 -17.48 -3.74 -7.06
CA LYS A 136 -18.69 -3.97 -7.87
C LYS A 136 -19.87 -4.48 -7.05
N ALA A 137 -19.61 -5.28 -6.02
CA ALA A 137 -20.66 -5.77 -5.13
C ALA A 137 -21.17 -4.69 -4.18
N GLY A 138 -20.32 -3.73 -3.82
CA GLY A 138 -20.64 -2.68 -2.86
C GLY A 138 -20.49 -3.12 -1.41
N SER A 139 -20.41 -2.12 -0.51
CA SER A 139 -20.07 -2.35 0.90
C SER A 139 -21.06 -3.26 1.64
N GLU A 140 -22.33 -3.26 1.26
CA GLU A 140 -23.36 -4.04 1.95
C GLU A 140 -23.33 -5.53 1.59
N LEU A 141 -22.81 -5.87 0.41
CA LEU A 141 -22.80 -7.24 -0.14
C LEU A 141 -21.41 -7.90 -0.08
N GLY A 142 -20.37 -7.15 0.31
CA GLY A 142 -18.99 -7.64 0.35
C GLY A 142 -18.67 -8.63 1.47
N GLY A 143 -19.34 -8.51 2.62
CA GLY A 143 -19.04 -9.34 3.80
C GLY A 143 -17.54 -9.42 4.13
N TRP A 144 -17.12 -10.50 4.80
CA TRP A 144 -15.71 -10.70 5.17
C TRP A 144 -14.86 -11.31 4.04
N SER A 145 -15.48 -12.05 3.13
CA SER A 145 -14.81 -12.96 2.19
C SER A 145 -14.72 -12.43 0.75
N LEU A 146 -15.71 -11.68 0.27
CA LEU A 146 -15.79 -11.32 -1.14
C LEU A 146 -14.67 -10.33 -1.49
N GLY A 147 -13.77 -10.73 -2.38
CA GLY A 147 -12.63 -9.91 -2.79
C GLY A 147 -11.41 -9.98 -1.87
N ARG A 148 -11.42 -10.83 -0.84
CA ARG A 148 -10.26 -11.04 0.04
C ARG A 148 -9.08 -11.72 -0.68
N TRP A 149 -9.34 -12.85 -1.32
CA TRP A 149 -8.34 -13.67 -2.03
C TRP A 149 -8.08 -13.18 -3.46
N THR A 150 -7.01 -13.67 -4.07
CA THR A 150 -6.75 -13.50 -5.52
C THR A 150 -7.81 -14.21 -6.37
N GLN A 151 -7.74 -14.06 -7.69
CA GLN A 151 -8.61 -14.81 -8.61
C GLN A 151 -8.48 -16.33 -8.46
N ASP A 152 -7.28 -16.82 -8.10
CA ASP A 152 -6.98 -18.24 -7.90
C ASP A 152 -7.32 -18.74 -6.49
N GLY A 153 -7.95 -17.91 -5.65
CA GLY A 153 -8.30 -18.27 -4.27
C GLY A 153 -7.14 -18.25 -3.28
N ILE A 154 -6.03 -17.59 -3.64
CA ILE A 154 -4.83 -17.49 -2.79
C ILE A 154 -4.95 -16.31 -1.84
N ASP A 155 -4.63 -16.52 -0.57
CA ASP A 155 -4.51 -15.45 0.42
C ASP A 155 -3.08 -14.92 0.34
N ILE A 156 -2.90 -13.70 -0.16
CA ILE A 156 -1.56 -13.12 -0.37
C ILE A 156 -0.79 -13.04 0.93
N ASN A 157 -1.44 -12.71 2.06
CA ASN A 157 -0.77 -12.57 3.34
C ASN A 157 -0.34 -13.92 3.93
N ASN A 158 -0.93 -15.02 3.48
CA ASN A 158 -0.55 -16.38 3.86
C ASN A 158 0.28 -17.10 2.79
N ASN A 159 0.73 -16.39 1.75
CA ASN A 159 1.49 -16.97 0.63
C ASN A 159 2.95 -16.50 0.57
N PHE A 160 3.49 -15.99 1.69
CA PHE A 160 4.91 -15.70 1.83
C PHE A 160 5.66 -16.97 2.27
N PRO A 161 6.94 -17.15 1.85
CA PRO A 161 7.75 -18.25 2.35
C PRO A 161 7.84 -18.25 3.88
N ASP A 162 7.52 -19.37 4.51
CA ASP A 162 7.68 -19.55 5.95
C ASP A 162 9.15 -19.84 6.28
N LEU A 163 9.84 -18.80 6.74
CA LEU A 163 11.22 -18.90 7.23
C LEU A 163 11.28 -19.22 8.72
N ASN A 164 10.17 -19.11 9.46
CA ASN A 164 10.13 -19.37 10.89
C ASN A 164 10.26 -20.87 11.15
N SER A 165 9.45 -21.69 10.49
CA SER A 165 9.55 -23.16 10.64
C SER A 165 10.93 -23.67 10.25
N LEU A 166 11.50 -23.17 9.15
CA LEU A 166 12.86 -23.52 8.72
C LEU A 166 13.93 -23.15 9.75
N LEU A 167 13.79 -22.01 10.42
CA LEU A 167 14.70 -21.60 11.49
C LEU A 167 14.61 -22.59 12.66
N TRP A 168 13.40 -22.86 13.16
CA TRP A 168 13.18 -23.71 14.32
C TRP A 168 13.60 -25.16 14.08
N GLU A 169 13.29 -25.73 12.90
CA GLU A 169 13.77 -27.07 12.51
C GLU A 169 15.30 -27.17 12.52
N SER A 170 15.99 -26.13 12.05
CA SER A 170 17.46 -26.08 12.01
C SER A 170 18.07 -26.01 13.41
N GLU A 171 17.42 -25.29 14.33
CA GLU A 171 17.82 -25.20 15.74
C GLU A 171 17.62 -26.54 16.47
N ASP A 172 16.46 -27.18 16.30
CA ASP A 172 16.14 -28.48 16.90
C ASP A 172 17.10 -29.58 16.43
N GLN A 173 17.41 -29.59 15.14
CA GLN A 173 18.32 -30.56 14.55
C GLN A 173 19.80 -30.22 14.80
N LYS A 174 20.09 -29.11 15.52
CA LYS A 174 21.44 -28.60 15.79
C LYS A 174 22.30 -28.48 14.52
N LYS A 175 21.64 -28.20 13.38
CA LYS A 175 22.29 -28.09 12.07
C LYS A 175 23.02 -26.77 11.90
N SER A 176 22.56 -25.72 12.57
CA SER A 176 23.21 -24.40 12.49
C SER A 176 24.47 -24.34 13.37
N LYS A 177 25.60 -23.99 12.74
CA LYS A 177 26.86 -23.68 13.45
C LYS A 177 26.82 -22.33 14.16
N ARG A 178 25.87 -21.45 13.80
CA ARG A 178 25.75 -20.08 14.33
C ARG A 178 24.41 -19.92 15.01
N LYS A 179 24.42 -19.61 16.31
CA LYS A 179 23.22 -19.21 17.03
C LYS A 179 22.78 -17.83 16.57
N VAL A 180 21.52 -17.68 16.21
CA VAL A 180 20.90 -16.40 15.88
C VAL A 180 19.94 -16.00 17.00
N PRO A 181 19.77 -14.70 17.30
CA PRO A 181 18.75 -14.26 18.23
C PRO A 181 17.35 -14.58 17.68
N ASN A 182 16.57 -15.36 18.42
CA ASN A 182 15.23 -15.82 18.03
C ASN A 182 14.11 -15.33 18.96
N HIS A 183 14.42 -14.52 19.98
CA HIS A 183 13.50 -14.10 21.06
C HIS A 183 12.23 -13.34 20.60
N TYR A 184 12.18 -12.87 19.35
CA TYR A 184 11.01 -12.17 18.77
C TYR A 184 10.35 -12.96 17.62
N ILE A 185 10.82 -14.18 17.37
CA ILE A 185 10.29 -15.04 16.31
C ILE A 185 9.28 -15.99 16.97
N PRO A 186 8.01 -16.00 16.53
CA PRO A 186 7.02 -16.93 17.05
C PRO A 186 7.48 -18.37 16.89
N ILE A 187 7.26 -19.17 17.94
CA ILE A 187 7.44 -20.63 17.87
C ILE A 187 6.24 -21.20 17.13
N PRO A 188 6.44 -22.01 16.08
CA PRO A 188 5.35 -22.67 15.36
C PRO A 188 4.58 -23.65 16.26
N ASP A 189 3.29 -23.82 15.98
CA ASP A 189 2.38 -24.68 16.76
C ASP A 189 2.42 -26.17 16.36
N TRP A 190 3.33 -26.58 15.46
CA TRP A 190 3.37 -27.92 14.88
C TRP A 190 4.15 -28.96 15.70
#